data_AF-A0A975ZK15-F1
#
_entry.id   AF-A0A975ZK15-F1
#
_cell.length_a   1.000
_cell.length_b   1.000
_cell.length_c   1.000
_cell.angle_alpha   90.00
_cell.angle_beta   90.00
_cell.angle_gamma   90.00
#
_symmetry.space_group_name_H-M   'P 1'
#
loop_
_entity.id
_entity.type
_entity.pdbx_description
1 polymer ?
#
loop_
_entity_poly.entity_id
_entity_poly.type
_entity_poly.pdbx_seq_one_letter_code
_entity_poly.pdbx_strand_id
1 'polypeptide(L)'
;MTNADPLLTKATVAQLLCCSERTLERMVRADAFPPALRHGKEALWFASVVQQWLQRQRQAQLAWAPAGQTQAPLLQGGVSTVLAVADVADMEPPAPASKRGPAPSVPAALTTKRPGRPNTR
;
A
#
# COMPACT_ATOMS: atom_id res chain seq x y z
N MET A 1 14.39 -22.91 20.08
CA MET A 1 13.84 -23.40 18.80
C MET A 1 14.45 -22.55 17.69
N THR A 2 15.46 -23.06 16.98
CA THR A 2 16.08 -22.33 15.87
C THR A 2 15.08 -22.29 14.72
N ASN A 3 14.35 -21.18 14.59
CA ASN A 3 13.44 -20.94 13.48
C ASN A 3 14.26 -21.02 12.19
N ALA A 4 14.16 -22.13 11.45
CA ALA A 4 14.84 -22.29 10.19
C ALA A 4 14.20 -21.29 9.21
N ASP A 5 14.97 -20.29 8.78
CA ASP A 5 14.51 -19.28 7.85
C ASP A 5 14.49 -19.88 6.43
N PRO A 6 13.30 -20.09 5.83
CA PRO A 6 13.22 -20.80 4.57
C PRO A 6 13.82 -19.97 3.44
N LEU A 7 14.55 -20.66 2.56
CA LEU A 7 15.07 -20.08 1.32
C LEU A 7 13.99 -20.11 0.24
N LEU A 8 13.71 -18.95 -0.33
CA LEU A 8 12.74 -18.73 -1.38
C LEU A 8 13.44 -18.61 -2.73
N THR A 9 12.87 -19.26 -3.74
CA THR A 9 13.33 -19.12 -5.12
C THR A 9 12.88 -17.79 -5.71
N LYS A 10 13.55 -17.36 -6.77
CA LYS A 10 13.18 -16.18 -7.55
C LYS A 10 11.69 -16.14 -7.93
N ALA A 11 11.13 -17.26 -8.40
CA ALA A 11 9.73 -17.33 -8.79
C ALA A 11 8.80 -17.12 -7.60
N THR A 12 9.09 -17.72 -6.45
CA THR A 12 8.33 -17.54 -5.21
C THR A 12 8.38 -16.10 -4.72
N VAL A 13 9.55 -15.47 -4.73
CA VAL A 13 9.70 -14.05 -4.34
C VAL A 13 8.90 -13.14 -5.27
N ALA A 14 8.95 -13.39 -6.59
CA ALA A 14 8.19 -12.61 -7.56
C ALA A 14 6.67 -12.73 -7.33
N GLN A 15 6.18 -13.94 -7.03
CA GLN A 15 4.77 -14.16 -6.66
C GLN A 15 4.38 -13.41 -5.38
N LEU A 16 5.20 -13.47 -4.33
CA LEU A 16 4.93 -12.78 -3.05
C LEU A 16 4.87 -11.26 -3.20
N LEU A 17 5.68 -10.71 -4.10
CA LEU A 17 5.71 -9.29 -4.41
C LEU A 17 4.65 -8.88 -5.46
N CYS A 18 3.84 -9.83 -5.93
CA CYS A 18 2.87 -9.65 -7.01
C CYS A 18 3.50 -9.00 -8.27
N CYS A 19 4.73 -9.38 -8.61
CA CYS A 19 5.47 -8.82 -9.74
C CYS A 19 6.03 -9.92 -10.65
N SER A 20 6.45 -9.54 -11.86
CA SER A 20 7.12 -10.49 -12.75
C SER A 20 8.58 -10.69 -12.34
N GLU A 21 9.13 -11.87 -12.62
CA GLU A 21 10.54 -12.17 -12.39
C GLU A 21 11.51 -11.17 -13.01
N ARG A 22 11.18 -10.64 -14.20
CA ARG A 22 11.97 -9.60 -14.88
C ARG A 22 11.98 -8.29 -14.09
N THR A 23 10.85 -7.95 -13.47
CA THR A 23 10.74 -6.77 -12.61
C THR A 23 11.59 -6.94 -11.35
N LEU A 24 11.54 -8.13 -10.74
CA LEU A 24 12.38 -8.46 -9.59
C LEU A 24 13.88 -8.31 -9.94
N GLU A 25 14.33 -8.87 -11.06
CA GLU A 25 15.73 -8.70 -11.52
C GLU A 25 16.10 -7.23 -11.74
N ARG A 26 15.19 -6.45 -12.33
CA ARG A 26 15.41 -5.02 -12.55
C ARG A 26 15.52 -4.26 -11.23
N MET A 27 14.70 -4.58 -10.24
CA MET A 27 14.75 -3.97 -8.91
C MET A 27 16.05 -4.32 -8.17
N VAL A 28 16.51 -5.57 -8.30
CA VAL A 28 17.80 -6.00 -7.73
C VAL A 28 18.96 -5.25 -8.39
N ARG A 29 18.94 -5.10 -9.72
CA ARG A 29 19.97 -4.34 -10.45
C ARG A 29 19.97 -2.85 -10.15
N ALA A 30 18.83 -2.30 -9.74
CA ALA A 30 18.67 -0.90 -9.36
C ALA A 30 18.89 -0.67 -7.86
N ASP A 31 19.39 -1.66 -7.13
CA ASP A 31 19.59 -1.65 -5.67
C ASP A 31 18.32 -1.31 -4.85
N ALA A 32 17.15 -1.42 -5.47
CA ALA A 32 15.85 -1.19 -4.84
C ALA A 32 15.35 -2.42 -4.05
N PHE A 33 15.91 -3.61 -4.36
CA PHE A 33 15.61 -4.87 -3.69
C PHE A 33 16.91 -5.59 -3.29
N PRO A 34 16.94 -6.32 -2.16
CA PRO A 34 18.14 -7.01 -1.70
C PRO A 34 18.73 -7.97 -2.75
N PRO A 35 20.07 -8.04 -2.88
CA PRO A 35 20.71 -8.96 -3.81
C PRO A 35 20.43 -10.42 -3.42
N ALA A 36 20.32 -11.28 -4.43
CA ALA A 36 20.10 -12.70 -4.23
C ALA A 36 21.36 -13.40 -3.74
N LEU A 37 21.19 -14.39 -2.86
CA LEU A 37 22.21 -15.37 -2.58
C LEU A 37 22.29 -16.37 -3.74
N ARG A 38 23.47 -16.51 -4.32
CA ARG A 38 23.69 -17.45 -5.42
C ARG A 38 24.15 -18.78 -4.87
N HIS A 39 23.28 -19.79 -4.94
CA HIS A 39 23.65 -21.16 -4.64
C HIS A 39 23.69 -21.95 -5.96
N GLY A 40 24.90 -22.09 -6.50
CA GLY A 40 25.10 -22.63 -7.85
C GLY A 40 24.47 -21.74 -8.92
N LYS A 41 23.50 -22.28 -9.67
CA LYS A 41 22.80 -21.56 -10.73
C LYS A 41 21.58 -20.78 -10.23
N GLU A 42 21.09 -21.12 -9.05
CA GLU A 42 19.84 -20.57 -8.51
C GLU A 42 20.07 -19.31 -7.67
N ALA A 43 19.17 -18.35 -7.84
CA ALA A 43 19.09 -17.14 -7.05
C ALA A 43 18.06 -17.33 -5.94
N LEU A 44 18.52 -17.24 -4.70
CA LEU A 44 17.73 -17.51 -3.50
C LEU A 44 17.69 -16.28 -2.58
N TRP A 45 16.58 -16.14 -1.86
CA TRP A 45 16.42 -15.13 -0.81
C TRP A 45 15.89 -15.79 0.45
N PHE A 46 16.33 -15.31 1.61
CA PHE A 46 15.69 -15.68 2.86
C PHE A 46 14.30 -15.05 2.95
N ALA A 47 13.32 -15.81 3.44
CA ALA A 47 11.97 -15.31 3.65
C ALA A 47 11.96 -14.10 4.60
N SER A 48 12.78 -14.12 5.65
CA SER A 48 12.92 -12.99 6.58
C SER A 48 13.34 -11.69 5.88
N VAL A 49 14.27 -11.76 4.92
CA VAL A 49 14.77 -10.60 4.17
C VAL A 49 13.68 -9.98 3.31
N VAL A 50 12.91 -10.82 2.61
CA VAL A 50 11.77 -10.37 1.79
C VAL A 50 10.71 -9.72 2.68
N GLN A 51 10.40 -10.34 3.82
CA GLN A 51 9.43 -9.81 4.78
C GLN A 51 9.88 -8.48 5.40
N GLN A 52 11.16 -8.36 5.77
CA GLN A 52 11.73 -7.13 6.29
C GLN A 52 11.66 -6.01 5.24
N TRP A 53 11.96 -6.32 3.98
CA TRP A 53 11.83 -5.35 2.89
C TRP A 53 10.38 -4.88 2.71
N LEU A 54 9.41 -5.80 2.71
CA LEU A 54 7.98 -5.46 2.65
C LEU A 54 7.55 -4.59 3.84
N GLN A 55 8.07 -4.89 5.04
CA GLN A 55 7.82 -4.07 6.22
C GLN A 55 8.34 -2.65 6.03
N ARG A 56 9.52 -2.45 5.44
CA ARG A 56 10.04 -1.10 5.13
C ARG A 56 9.16 -0.37 4.12
N GLN A 57 8.69 -1.04 3.08
CA GLN A 57 7.75 -0.45 2.11
C GLN A 57 6.45 -0.02 2.81
N ARG A 58 5.91 -0.87 3.69
CA ARG A 58 4.73 -0.53 4.50
C ARG A 58 4.99 0.68 5.39
N GLN A 59 6.14 0.75 6.05
CA GLN A 59 6.50 1.90 6.89
C GLN A 59 6.60 3.19 6.08
N ALA A 60 7.17 3.14 4.87
CA ALA A 60 7.19 4.29 3.97
C ALA A 60 5.79 4.74 3.55
N GLN A 61 4.87 3.80 3.33
CA GLN A 61 3.46 4.10 3.04
C GLN A 61 2.75 4.73 4.25
N LEU A 62 3.02 4.24 5.46
CA LEU A 62 2.43 4.80 6.68
C LEU A 62 2.99 6.19 7.03
N ALA A 63 4.28 6.40 6.78
CA ALA A 63 4.95 7.69 6.96
C ALA A 63 4.63 8.69 5.84
N TRP A 64 3.89 8.27 4.81
CA TRP A 64 3.50 9.17 3.72
C TRP A 64 2.52 10.22 4.24
N ALA A 65 2.98 11.46 4.26
CA ALA A 65 2.15 12.63 4.54
C ALA A 65 2.03 13.46 3.25
N PRO A 66 0.82 13.91 2.87
CA PRO A 66 0.67 14.85 1.77
C PRO A 66 1.42 16.15 2.11
N ALA A 67 2.15 16.72 1.14
CA ALA A 67 3.06 17.85 1.30
C ALA A 67 2.44 19.17 1.82
N GLY A 68 1.19 19.16 2.29
CA GLY A 68 0.50 20.29 2.94
C GLY A 68 0.16 20.09 4.41
N GLN A 69 0.46 18.93 5.02
CA GLN A 69 0.21 18.65 6.45
C GLN A 69 1.51 18.56 7.25
N THR A 70 2.51 19.38 6.92
CA THR A 70 3.57 19.67 7.89
C THR A 70 2.91 20.38 9.06
N GLN A 71 2.59 19.66 10.14
CA GLN A 71 2.51 20.30 11.44
C GLN A 71 3.88 20.92 11.67
N ALA A 72 3.95 22.24 11.52
CA ALA A 72 5.10 23.01 11.90
C ALA A 72 5.48 22.59 13.34
N PRO A 73 6.76 22.36 13.66
CA PRO A 73 7.17 22.23 15.04
C PRO A 73 6.80 23.56 15.70
N LEU A 74 5.73 23.56 16.48
CA LEU A 74 5.39 24.71 17.31
C LEU A 74 6.59 24.94 18.21
N LEU A 75 7.22 26.09 18.02
CA LEU A 75 8.34 26.56 18.83
C LEU A 75 7.92 26.50 20.29
N GLN A 76 8.44 25.52 21.01
CA GLN A 76 8.21 25.37 22.43
C GLN A 76 9.15 26.33 23.15
N GLY A 77 8.67 27.56 23.34
CA GLY A 77 9.40 28.60 24.05
C GLY A 77 8.63 29.91 24.19
N GLY A 78 7.87 30.04 25.28
CA GLY A 78 7.78 31.31 26.03
C GLY A 78 6.58 32.22 25.82
N VAL A 79 5.53 31.94 26.61
CA VAL A 79 4.60 32.85 27.35
C VAL A 79 3.65 33.81 26.62
N SER A 80 2.48 33.98 27.30
CA SER A 80 1.50 35.07 27.24
C SER A 80 0.42 34.99 26.15
N THR A 81 -0.87 35.22 26.39
CA THR A 81 -1.72 35.42 27.58
C THR A 81 -3.15 35.35 27.04
N VAL A 82 -4.02 34.58 27.72
CA VAL A 82 -5.50 34.68 27.80
C VAL A 82 -6.30 34.84 26.50
N LEU A 83 -7.11 33.82 26.18
CA LEU A 83 -8.56 34.03 26.10
C LEU A 83 -9.31 32.72 26.38
N ALA A 84 -9.98 32.71 27.53
CA ALA A 84 -10.98 31.74 27.88
C ALA A 84 -12.31 32.09 27.18
N VAL A 85 -12.98 31.11 26.59
CA VAL A 85 -14.44 30.95 26.59
C VAL A 85 -14.71 29.47 26.33
N ALA A 86 -14.85 28.71 27.40
CA ALA A 86 -16.12 28.30 28.01
C ALA A 86 -16.64 26.99 27.39
N ASP A 87 -16.42 25.96 28.17
CA ASP A 87 -17.23 24.76 28.37
C ASP A 87 -18.71 24.91 27.95
N VAL A 88 -19.18 23.99 27.10
CA VAL A 88 -20.52 23.40 27.23
C VAL A 88 -20.36 21.90 27.00
N ALA A 89 -20.20 21.21 28.12
CA ALA A 89 -20.95 20.05 28.55
C ALA A 89 -21.72 19.21 27.50
N ASP A 90 -21.57 17.89 27.69
CA ASP A 90 -22.68 16.95 27.92
C ASP A 90 -23.04 15.93 26.83
N MET A 91 -23.13 14.69 27.33
CA MET A 91 -23.92 13.53 26.86
C MET A 91 -23.39 12.61 25.74
N GLU A 92 -22.81 11.49 26.21
CA GLU A 92 -22.92 10.07 25.80
C GLU A 92 -23.58 9.64 24.45
N PRO A 93 -23.05 8.61 23.75
CA PRO A 93 -23.60 8.04 22.50
C PRO A 93 -24.82 7.12 22.73
N PRO A 94 -25.70 6.94 21.73
CA PRO A 94 -25.76 5.62 21.06
C PRO A 94 -26.16 5.64 19.56
N ALA A 95 -25.73 4.61 18.81
CA ALA A 95 -26.27 4.21 17.49
C ALA A 95 -27.70 3.60 17.64
N PRO A 96 -28.43 3.10 16.60
CA PRO A 96 -28.19 2.99 15.15
C PRO A 96 -29.42 3.32 14.24
N ALA A 97 -29.26 3.05 12.94
CA ALA A 97 -30.31 2.77 11.94
C ALA A 97 -31.05 3.93 11.24
N SER A 98 -30.82 4.07 9.94
CA SER A 98 -31.82 4.59 9.00
C SER A 98 -31.70 3.97 7.62
N LYS A 99 -32.54 2.93 7.45
CA LYS A 99 -33.32 2.54 6.27
C LYS A 99 -33.03 3.31 4.96
N ARG A 100 -32.65 2.57 3.91
CA ARG A 100 -33.07 2.86 2.53
C ARG A 100 -32.95 1.59 1.67
N GLY A 101 -34.05 0.84 1.58
CA GLY A 101 -34.40 0.19 0.31
C GLY A 101 -35.20 1.19 -0.55
N PRO A 102 -35.58 0.87 -1.81
CA PRO A 102 -35.62 -0.46 -2.40
C PRO A 102 -34.87 -0.59 -3.76
N ALA A 103 -34.53 -1.83 -4.12
CA ALA A 103 -34.19 -2.22 -5.49
C ALA A 103 -35.43 -2.11 -6.41
N PRO A 104 -35.23 -2.01 -7.73
CA PRO A 104 -35.68 -3.13 -8.56
C PRO A 104 -34.70 -3.53 -9.69
N SER A 105 -34.52 -4.85 -9.78
CA SER A 105 -34.45 -5.75 -10.94
C SER A 105 -34.19 -5.22 -12.37
N VAL A 106 -33.02 -5.62 -12.92
CA VAL A 106 -32.68 -6.27 -14.23
C VAL A 106 -33.71 -6.20 -15.41
N PRO A 107 -33.30 -6.12 -16.71
CA PRO A 107 -32.50 -7.18 -17.37
C PRO A 107 -31.53 -6.79 -18.52
N ALA A 108 -30.84 -7.83 -18.98
CA ALA A 108 -29.83 -7.89 -20.04
C ALA A 108 -30.35 -7.53 -21.45
N ALA A 109 -29.48 -6.93 -22.27
CA ALA A 109 -29.47 -7.05 -23.75
C ALA A 109 -28.07 -6.57 -24.25
N LEU A 110 -27.24 -7.48 -24.76
CA LEU A 110 -27.08 -7.83 -26.19
C LEU A 110 -26.40 -6.74 -27.04
N THR A 111 -25.21 -7.11 -27.55
CA THR A 111 -24.64 -6.87 -28.89
C THR A 111 -24.86 -5.50 -29.57
N THR A 112 -23.78 -4.89 -30.08
CA THR A 112 -23.56 -4.74 -31.54
C THR A 112 -22.43 -3.74 -31.85
N LYS A 113 -21.50 -4.22 -32.69
CA LYS A 113 -20.60 -3.52 -33.63
C LYS A 113 -20.24 -2.04 -33.39
N ARG A 114 -18.93 -1.77 -33.41
CA ARG A 114 -18.39 -0.59 -34.11
C ARG A 114 -17.41 -1.03 -35.21
N PRO A 115 -17.67 -0.73 -36.48
CA PRO A 115 -16.79 -1.07 -37.59
C PRO A 115 -15.70 -0.01 -37.79
N GLY A 116 -14.52 -0.49 -38.20
CA GLY A 116 -13.66 0.11 -39.22
C GLY A 116 -13.00 1.46 -38.94
N ARG A 117 -11.68 1.42 -38.71
CA ARG A 117 -10.78 2.57 -38.96
C ARG A 117 -9.94 2.26 -40.20
N PRO A 118 -10.07 2.99 -41.31
CA PRO A 118 -9.22 2.78 -42.48
C PRO A 118 -7.83 3.37 -42.27
N ASN A 119 -6.84 2.69 -42.85
CA ASN A 119 -5.44 3.07 -42.91
C ASN A 119 -5.24 4.19 -43.94
N THR A 120 -4.53 5.26 -43.58
CA THR A 120 -4.08 6.29 -44.51
C THR A 120 -2.64 6.02 -44.89
N ARG A 121 -2.45 5.96 -46.21
CA ARG A 121 -1.23 5.72 -46.97
C ARG A 121 -0.13 6.75 -46.70
#